data_AF-A0A928HFH2-F1
#
_entry.id   AF-A0A928HFH2-F1
#
_cell.length_a   1.000
_cell.length_b   1.000
_cell.length_c   1.000
_cell.angle_alpha   90.00
_cell.angle_beta   90.00
_cell.angle_gamma   90.00
#
_symmetry.space_group_name_H-M   'P 1'
#
loop_
_entity.id
_entity.type
_entity.pdbx_description
1 polymer ?
#
loop_
_entity_poly.entity_id
_entity_poly.type
_entity_poly.pdbx_seq_one_letter_code
_entity_poly.pdbx_strand_id
1 'polypeptide(L)'
;MRKLLWVFFLLCVAGSLWAGEEQKQDSSAVTAEQVKAEEPAAALPSAQKELTPAERKKQAKERRKQIKKLVKAYRKASSAEKPAIKAQLTELVSVAVDNGLSYMKDRIAAERANLDNWEAKVKEQEANLDEVKTLRVEDLLSGAAEKKHKAAKKAWKKQLKEAKKKVK
;
A
#
# COMPACT_ATOMS: atom_id res chain seq x y z
N MET A 1 -19.27 36.94 -1.80
CA MET A 1 -18.31 36.37 -0.84
C MET A 1 -18.93 35.28 0.06
N ARG A 2 -19.54 34.23 -0.51
CA ARG A 2 -20.16 33.12 0.25
C ARG A 2 -19.44 31.77 0.11
N LYS A 3 -18.41 31.71 -0.73
CA LYS A 3 -17.66 30.47 -1.01
C LYS A 3 -16.33 30.36 -0.26
N LEU A 4 -15.86 31.43 0.39
CA LEU A 4 -14.65 31.39 1.22
C LEU A 4 -14.89 30.88 2.66
N LEU A 5 -16.13 30.93 3.15
CA LEU A 5 -16.47 30.53 4.51
C LEU A 5 -16.47 29.00 4.73
N TRP A 6 -16.57 28.21 3.67
CA TRP A 6 -16.59 26.75 3.79
C TRP A 6 -15.20 26.11 3.88
N VAL A 7 -14.14 26.84 3.48
CA VAL A 7 -12.76 26.32 3.53
C VAL A 7 -12.16 26.47 4.93
N PHE A 8 -12.59 27.48 5.69
CA PHE A 8 -12.12 27.68 7.07
C PHE A 8 -12.78 26.72 8.08
N PHE A 9 -13.96 26.16 7.79
CA PHE A 9 -14.66 25.27 8.72
C PHE A 9 -14.11 23.83 8.73
N LEU A 10 -13.27 23.46 7.76
CA LEU A 10 -12.68 22.12 7.64
C LEU A 10 -11.29 21.97 8.29
N LEU A 11 -10.70 23.07 8.76
CA LEU A 11 -9.38 23.07 9.42
C LEU A 11 -9.44 23.04 10.95
N CYS A 12 -10.60 23.19 11.58
CA CYS A 12 -10.74 23.24 13.03
C CYS A 12 -11.11 21.90 13.71
N VAL A 13 -11.21 20.78 12.96
CA VAL A 13 -11.57 19.46 13.54
C VAL A 13 -10.35 18.52 13.66
N ALA A 14 -9.17 18.92 13.19
CA ALA A 14 -7.96 18.11 13.27
C ALA A 14 -7.09 18.35 14.53
N GLY A 15 -7.56 19.16 15.50
CA GLY A 15 -6.76 19.61 16.64
C GLY A 15 -7.15 19.06 18.02
N SER A 16 -8.11 18.15 18.15
CA SER A 16 -8.71 17.83 19.47
C SER A 16 -8.51 16.39 19.97
N LEU A 17 -7.41 15.71 19.62
CA LEU A 17 -7.11 14.38 20.18
C LEU A 17 -5.75 14.23 20.87
N TRP A 18 -5.05 15.34 21.14
CA TRP A 18 -3.84 15.33 21.98
C TRP A 18 -3.97 16.38 23.08
N ALA A 19 -4.65 16.02 24.18
CA ALA A 19 -4.55 16.70 25.47
C ALA A 19 -5.17 15.82 26.58
N GLY A 20 -4.35 15.46 27.58
CA GLY A 20 -4.72 14.75 28.82
C GLY A 20 -4.49 13.24 28.72
N GLU A 21 -3.66 12.57 29.52
CA GLU A 21 -3.21 12.92 30.87
C GLU A 21 -1.95 12.12 31.22
N GLU A 22 -0.93 12.80 31.76
CA GLU A 22 0.23 12.18 32.39
C GLU A 22 -0.17 11.58 33.75
N GLN A 23 0.24 10.36 34.04
CA GLN A 23 0.43 9.94 35.42
C GLN A 23 1.63 8.99 35.57
N LYS A 24 2.73 9.61 35.99
CA LYS A 24 3.77 9.16 36.94
C LYS A 24 4.34 7.73 36.84
N GLN A 25 5.64 7.71 36.49
CA GLN A 25 6.68 6.92 37.16
C GLN A 25 6.39 6.72 38.67
N ASP A 26 6.52 5.52 39.22
CA ASP A 26 7.84 4.95 39.54
C ASP A 26 7.78 3.55 40.17
N SER A 27 8.92 2.88 40.04
CA SER A 27 9.47 1.87 40.94
C SER A 27 9.30 0.37 40.60
N SER A 28 10.49 -0.24 40.57
CA SER A 28 10.84 -1.52 41.18
C SER A 28 11.00 -2.72 40.24
N ALA A 29 12.28 -2.96 39.96
CA ALA A 29 12.91 -4.20 39.54
C ALA A 29 12.25 -5.48 40.06
N VAL A 30 11.98 -6.43 39.16
CA VAL A 30 12.05 -7.88 39.44
C VAL A 30 12.47 -8.60 38.14
N THR A 31 13.73 -9.02 38.15
CA THR A 31 14.25 -10.35 37.76
C THR A 31 13.90 -10.93 36.39
N ALA A 32 14.96 -11.11 35.60
CA ALA A 32 15.02 -12.07 34.51
C ALA A 32 14.83 -13.50 35.04
N GLU A 33 13.84 -14.24 34.54
CA GLU A 33 13.84 -15.69 34.63
C GLU A 33 13.12 -16.34 33.44
N GLN A 34 13.78 -17.37 32.92
CA GLN A 34 13.44 -18.16 31.76
C GLN A 34 12.14 -18.95 31.98
N VAL A 35 11.25 -18.98 30.98
CA VAL A 35 10.53 -20.23 30.66
C VAL A 35 10.48 -20.40 29.15
N LYS A 36 11.20 -21.44 28.72
CA LYS A 36 11.18 -22.07 27.42
C LYS A 36 9.77 -22.66 27.17
N ALA A 37 9.03 -22.11 26.22
CA ALA A 37 7.89 -22.76 25.60
C ALA A 37 8.22 -22.96 24.12
N GLU A 38 8.72 -24.16 23.84
CA GLU A 38 8.99 -24.68 22.51
C GLU A 38 7.64 -25.09 21.91
N GLU A 39 7.02 -24.19 21.15
CA GLU A 39 5.85 -24.50 20.33
C GLU A 39 6.35 -24.75 18.91
N PRO A 40 6.06 -25.93 18.30
CA PRO A 40 6.51 -26.20 16.95
C PRO A 40 5.71 -25.30 16.03
N ALA A 41 6.34 -24.23 15.55
CA ALA A 41 5.85 -23.48 14.42
C ALA A 41 5.74 -24.45 13.24
N ALA A 42 4.54 -24.97 13.02
CA ALA A 42 4.19 -25.68 11.81
C ALA A 42 4.48 -24.71 10.66
N ALA A 43 5.63 -24.89 10.03
CA ALA A 43 6.00 -24.21 8.82
C ALA A 43 4.96 -24.59 7.76
N LEU A 44 3.95 -23.73 7.59
CA LEU A 44 3.09 -23.77 6.42
C LEU A 44 4.03 -23.63 5.21
N PRO A 45 4.11 -24.62 4.31
CA PRO A 45 4.87 -24.45 3.08
C PRO A 45 3.98 -23.63 2.14
N SER A 46 3.84 -22.33 2.39
CA SER A 46 3.28 -21.41 1.40
C SER A 46 4.42 -20.85 0.55
N ALA A 47 5.16 -21.76 -0.09
CA ALA A 47 5.79 -21.44 -1.37
C ALA A 47 4.68 -21.22 -2.39
N GLN A 48 3.96 -20.10 -2.24
CA GLN A 48 3.07 -19.58 -3.25
C GLN A 48 3.96 -19.29 -4.45
N LYS A 49 3.96 -20.22 -5.40
CA LYS A 49 4.51 -20.04 -6.74
C LYS A 49 4.21 -18.60 -7.16
N GLU A 50 5.22 -17.80 -7.46
CA GLU A 50 5.01 -16.40 -7.85
C GLU A 50 4.20 -16.38 -9.16
N LEU A 51 2.88 -16.31 -9.01
CA LEU A 51 1.98 -16.30 -10.14
C LEU A 51 2.18 -15.00 -10.89
N THR A 52 2.24 -15.10 -12.21
CA THR A 52 2.25 -13.93 -13.09
C THR A 52 0.99 -13.08 -12.85
N PRO A 53 1.02 -11.77 -13.15
CA PRO A 53 -0.16 -10.92 -13.01
C PRO A 53 -1.41 -11.46 -13.73
N ALA A 54 -1.22 -12.14 -14.86
CA ALA A 54 -2.30 -12.77 -15.62
C ALA A 54 -2.91 -13.97 -14.87
N GLU A 55 -2.08 -14.81 -14.25
CA GLU A 55 -2.53 -15.97 -13.47
C GLU A 55 -3.20 -15.54 -12.16
N ARG A 56 -2.67 -14.53 -11.46
CA ARG A 56 -3.32 -13.94 -10.28
C ARG A 56 -4.74 -13.44 -10.62
N LYS A 57 -4.92 -12.80 -11.77
CA LYS A 57 -6.24 -12.35 -12.25
C LYS A 57 -7.18 -13.53 -12.56
N LYS A 58 -6.69 -14.59 -13.20
CA LYS A 58 -7.48 -15.81 -13.48
C LYS A 58 -7.97 -16.46 -12.18
N GLN A 59 -7.06 -16.69 -11.24
CA GLN A 59 -7.40 -17.27 -9.94
C GLN A 59 -8.34 -16.38 -9.12
N ALA A 60 -8.17 -15.05 -9.14
CA ALA A 60 -9.10 -14.14 -8.49
C ALA A 60 -10.52 -14.22 -9.10
N LYS A 61 -10.62 -14.35 -10.44
CA LYS A 61 -11.90 -14.50 -11.13
C LYS A 61 -12.56 -15.85 -10.81
N GLU A 62 -11.79 -16.93 -10.76
CA GLU A 62 -12.28 -18.27 -10.40
C GLU A 62 -12.77 -18.32 -8.95
N ARG A 63 -11.98 -17.81 -8.00
CA ARG A 63 -12.41 -17.68 -6.59
C ARG A 63 -13.68 -16.86 -6.45
N ARG A 64 -13.79 -15.71 -7.12
CA ARG A 64 -15.04 -14.90 -7.12
C ARG A 64 -16.24 -15.69 -7.64
N LYS A 65 -16.06 -16.51 -8.68
CA LYS A 65 -17.13 -17.39 -9.19
C LYS A 65 -17.51 -18.46 -8.15
N GLN A 66 -16.53 -19.10 -7.51
CA GLN A 66 -16.75 -20.12 -6.47
C GLN A 66 -17.48 -19.52 -5.26
N ILE A 67 -17.01 -18.37 -4.76
CA ILE A 67 -17.68 -17.60 -3.68
C ILE A 67 -19.14 -17.32 -4.07
N LYS A 68 -19.40 -16.81 -5.28
CA LYS A 68 -20.77 -16.54 -5.75
C LYS A 68 -21.64 -17.81 -5.80
N LYS A 69 -21.06 -18.95 -6.20
CA LYS A 69 -21.76 -20.25 -6.21
C LYS A 69 -22.08 -20.71 -4.79
N LEU A 70 -21.11 -20.68 -3.88
CA LEU A 70 -21.30 -21.06 -2.48
C LEU A 70 -22.29 -20.16 -1.75
N VAL A 71 -22.28 -18.85 -2.00
CA VAL A 71 -23.29 -17.93 -1.44
C VAL A 71 -24.70 -18.30 -1.93
N LYS A 72 -24.86 -18.65 -3.21
CA LYS A 72 -26.15 -19.13 -3.72
C LYS A 72 -26.56 -20.47 -3.12
N ALA A 73 -25.62 -21.40 -2.96
CA ALA A 73 -25.85 -22.70 -2.34
C ALA A 73 -26.27 -22.53 -0.88
N TYR A 74 -25.55 -21.72 -0.10
CA TYR A 74 -25.86 -21.41 1.31
C TYR A 74 -27.29 -20.88 1.50
N ARG A 75 -27.76 -20.03 0.59
CA ARG A 75 -29.12 -19.47 0.64
C ARG A 75 -30.21 -20.50 0.38
N LYS A 76 -29.90 -21.59 -0.34
CA LYS A 76 -30.85 -22.65 -0.71
C LYS A 76 -30.69 -23.93 0.12
N ALA A 77 -29.58 -24.06 0.83
CA ALA A 77 -29.22 -25.24 1.60
C ALA A 77 -30.07 -25.40 2.86
N SER A 78 -30.20 -26.65 3.30
CA SER A 78 -30.86 -26.97 4.56
C SER A 78 -30.07 -26.46 5.77
N SER A 79 -30.68 -26.40 6.95
CA SER A 79 -29.99 -26.03 8.20
C SER A 79 -28.78 -26.93 8.50
N ALA A 80 -28.83 -28.21 8.11
CA ALA A 80 -27.75 -29.17 8.29
C ALA A 80 -26.55 -28.94 7.36
N GLU A 81 -26.78 -28.44 6.14
CA GLU A 81 -25.73 -28.22 5.12
C GLU A 81 -25.07 -26.84 5.24
N LYS A 82 -25.77 -25.86 5.81
CA LYS A 82 -25.27 -24.49 6.00
C LYS A 82 -23.91 -24.39 6.70
N PRO A 83 -23.63 -25.14 7.79
CA PRO A 83 -22.32 -25.09 8.46
C PRO A 83 -21.17 -25.48 7.53
N ALA A 84 -21.33 -26.55 6.74
CA ALA A 84 -20.30 -27.00 5.80
C ALA A 84 -20.03 -25.97 4.69
N ILE A 85 -21.10 -25.40 4.11
CA ILE A 85 -20.97 -24.35 3.09
C ILE A 85 -20.34 -23.08 3.67
N LYS A 86 -20.68 -22.72 4.92
CA LYS A 86 -20.07 -21.58 5.62
C LYS A 86 -18.57 -21.79 5.83
N ALA A 87 -18.13 -22.99 6.22
CA ALA A 87 -16.72 -23.31 6.37
C ALA A 87 -15.94 -23.13 5.05
N GLN A 88 -16.46 -23.68 3.94
CA GLN A 88 -15.86 -23.51 2.62
C GLN A 88 -15.81 -22.04 2.16
N LEU A 89 -16.85 -21.27 2.48
CA LEU A 89 -16.89 -19.84 2.16
C LEU A 89 -15.84 -19.07 2.98
N THR A 90 -15.72 -19.37 4.27
CA THR A 90 -14.73 -18.76 5.17
C THR A 90 -13.31 -19.01 4.66
N GLU A 91 -12.99 -20.23 4.26
CA GLU A 91 -11.66 -20.58 3.72
C GLU A 91 -11.33 -19.76 2.46
N LEU A 92 -12.23 -19.76 1.47
CA LEU A 92 -12.01 -19.02 0.22
C LEU A 92 -11.92 -17.51 0.44
N VAL A 93 -12.71 -16.98 1.38
CA VAL A 93 -12.67 -15.55 1.73
C VAL A 93 -11.39 -15.22 2.48
N SER A 94 -10.94 -16.05 3.43
CA SER A 94 -9.68 -15.85 4.15
C SER A 94 -8.53 -15.72 3.16
N VAL A 95 -8.39 -16.69 2.25
CA VAL A 95 -7.33 -16.66 1.23
C VAL A 95 -7.44 -15.41 0.34
N ALA A 96 -8.65 -14.92 0.06
CA ALA A 96 -8.82 -13.67 -0.70
C ALA A 96 -8.38 -12.43 0.09
N VAL A 97 -8.70 -12.37 1.38
CA VAL A 97 -8.29 -11.29 2.28
C VAL A 97 -6.78 -11.29 2.47
N ASP A 98 -6.18 -12.44 2.78
CA ASP A 98 -4.73 -12.59 3.01
C ASP A 98 -3.92 -12.15 1.79
N ASN A 99 -4.34 -12.58 0.59
CA ASN A 99 -3.72 -12.13 -0.66
C ASN A 99 -3.88 -10.62 -0.90
N GLY A 100 -5.02 -10.05 -0.52
CA GLY A 100 -5.26 -8.62 -0.61
C GLY A 100 -4.38 -7.81 0.34
N LEU A 101 -4.23 -8.30 1.58
CA LEU A 101 -3.38 -7.69 2.60
C LEU A 101 -1.90 -7.79 2.20
N SER A 102 -1.44 -8.94 1.73
CA SER A 102 -0.07 -9.11 1.21
C SER A 102 0.21 -8.13 0.07
N TYR A 103 -0.68 -8.03 -0.92
CA TYR A 103 -0.51 -7.07 -2.02
C TYR A 103 -0.42 -5.61 -1.53
N MET A 104 -1.23 -5.23 -0.55
CA MET A 104 -1.17 -3.88 0.02
C MET A 104 0.12 -3.65 0.80
N LYS A 105 0.61 -4.64 1.55
CA LYS A 105 1.91 -4.58 2.23
C LYS A 105 3.05 -4.41 1.23
N ASP A 106 3.06 -5.17 0.15
CA ASP A 106 4.08 -5.07 -0.90
C ASP A 106 4.08 -3.69 -1.55
N ARG A 107 2.89 -3.12 -1.81
CA ARG A 107 2.77 -1.75 -2.33
C ARG A 107 3.30 -0.72 -1.35
N ILE A 108 2.97 -0.84 -0.07
CA ILE A 108 3.47 0.09 0.96
C ILE A 108 5.00 0.00 1.05
N ALA A 109 5.57 -1.21 1.01
CA ALA A 109 7.02 -1.40 0.98
C ALA A 109 7.66 -0.75 -0.26
N ALA A 110 7.07 -0.91 -1.45
CA ALA A 110 7.56 -0.29 -2.66
C ALA A 110 7.51 1.25 -2.61
N GLU A 111 6.43 1.82 -2.07
CA GLU A 111 6.32 3.28 -1.89
C GLU A 111 7.32 3.81 -0.86
N ARG A 112 7.58 3.07 0.23
CA ARG A 112 8.63 3.41 1.19
C ARG A 112 10.01 3.42 0.53
N ALA A 113 10.34 2.38 -0.23
CA ALA A 113 11.61 2.34 -0.97
C ALA A 113 11.75 3.50 -1.98
N ASN A 114 10.63 3.94 -2.60
CA ASN A 114 10.64 5.13 -3.43
C ASN A 114 10.94 6.39 -2.62
N LEU A 115 10.32 6.56 -1.45
CA LEU A 115 10.58 7.69 -0.56
C LEU A 115 12.05 7.71 -0.10
N ASP A 116 12.60 6.56 0.30
CA ASP A 116 14.00 6.44 0.70
C ASP A 116 14.94 6.81 -0.46
N ASN A 117 14.60 6.42 -1.69
CA ASN A 117 15.36 6.80 -2.88
C ASN A 117 15.32 8.32 -3.14
N TRP A 118 14.16 8.94 -2.95
CA TRP A 118 14.03 10.39 -3.07
C TRP A 118 14.81 11.12 -1.99
N GLU A 119 14.75 10.63 -0.74
CA GLU A 119 15.52 11.20 0.36
C GLU A 119 17.03 11.10 0.09
N ALA A 120 17.51 9.96 -0.40
CA ALA A 120 18.91 9.79 -0.79
C ALA A 120 19.34 10.79 -1.88
N LYS A 121 18.51 10.97 -2.91
CA LYS A 121 18.77 11.97 -3.97
C LYS A 121 18.81 13.40 -3.46
N VAL A 122 17.93 13.74 -2.51
CA VAL A 122 17.93 15.07 -1.89
C VAL A 122 19.22 15.27 -1.10
N LYS A 123 19.61 14.31 -0.25
CA LYS A 123 20.87 14.38 0.51
C LYS A 123 22.09 14.48 -0.40
N GLU A 124 22.11 13.75 -1.51
CA GLU A 124 23.18 13.84 -2.52
C GLU A 124 23.24 15.24 -3.16
N GLN A 125 22.09 15.83 -3.48
CA GLN A 125 22.03 17.20 -4.04
C GLN A 125 22.38 18.26 -3.01
N GLU A 126 22.03 18.07 -1.74
CA GLU A 126 22.40 18.95 -0.64
C GLU A 126 23.92 18.92 -0.39
N ALA A 127 24.52 17.73 -0.44
CA ALA A 127 25.97 17.58 -0.31
C ALA A 127 26.75 18.25 -1.46
N ASN A 128 26.17 18.27 -2.67
CA ASN A 128 26.80 18.80 -3.89
C ASN A 128 26.11 20.09 -4.39
N LEU A 129 25.55 20.88 -3.48
CA LEU A 129 24.63 21.98 -3.83
C LEU A 129 25.23 22.97 -4.83
N ASP A 130 26.50 23.35 -4.68
CA ASP A 130 27.13 24.36 -5.52
C ASP A 130 27.46 23.85 -6.93
N GLU A 131 27.80 22.56 -7.06
CA GLU A 131 27.94 21.91 -8.36
C GLU A 131 26.58 21.82 -9.07
N VAL A 132 25.52 21.44 -8.34
CA VAL A 132 24.15 21.39 -8.86
C VAL A 132 23.69 22.76 -9.37
N LYS A 133 23.97 23.84 -8.62
CA LYS A 133 23.65 25.21 -9.06
C LYS A 133 24.40 25.58 -10.35
N THR A 134 25.69 25.26 -10.41
CA THR A 134 26.54 25.57 -11.57
C THR A 134 26.03 24.84 -12.82
N LEU A 135 25.83 23.53 -12.72
CA LEU A 135 25.24 22.72 -13.78
C LEU A 135 23.86 23.25 -14.20
N ARG A 136 23.06 23.75 -13.24
CA ARG A 136 21.74 24.30 -13.55
C ARG A 136 21.83 25.58 -14.37
N VAL A 137 22.80 26.45 -14.09
CA VAL A 137 23.05 27.66 -14.88
C VAL A 137 23.50 27.28 -16.30
N GLU A 138 24.41 26.32 -16.44
CA GLU A 138 24.85 25.83 -17.75
C GLU A 138 23.71 25.20 -18.56
N ASP A 139 22.87 24.40 -17.93
CA ASP A 139 21.69 23.79 -18.54
C ASP A 139 20.68 24.85 -19.05
N LEU A 140 20.58 25.99 -18.36
CA LEU A 140 19.75 27.13 -18.76
C LEU A 140 20.37 27.87 -19.94
N LEU A 141 21.65 28.22 -19.86
CA LEU A 141 22.36 28.97 -20.90
C LEU A 141 22.46 28.17 -22.21
N SER A 142 22.65 26.85 -22.13
CA SER A 142 22.69 25.95 -23.30
C SER A 142 21.31 25.64 -23.91
N GLY A 143 20.22 26.02 -23.23
CA GLY A 143 18.85 25.64 -23.58
C GLY A 143 18.56 24.14 -23.40
N ALA A 144 19.48 23.37 -22.81
CA ALA A 144 19.29 21.96 -22.52
C ALA A 144 18.12 21.73 -21.56
N ALA A 145 17.93 22.61 -20.57
CA ALA A 145 16.80 22.56 -19.65
C ALA A 145 15.44 22.61 -20.38
N GLU A 146 15.30 23.49 -21.37
CA GLU A 146 14.06 23.61 -22.14
C GLU A 146 13.80 22.38 -23.01
N LYS A 147 14.85 21.84 -23.65
CA LYS A 147 14.78 20.60 -24.42
C LYS A 147 14.36 19.42 -23.53
N LYS A 148 14.98 19.26 -22.36
CA LYS A 148 14.63 18.24 -21.34
C LYS A 148 13.17 18.38 -20.91
N HIS A 149 12.69 19.59 -20.59
CA HIS A 149 11.31 19.83 -20.22
C HIS A 149 10.31 19.50 -21.35
N LYS A 150 10.59 19.92 -22.59
CA LYS A 150 9.75 19.60 -23.76
C LYS A 150 9.69 18.08 -23.99
N ALA A 151 10.80 17.38 -23.86
CA ALA A 151 10.87 15.92 -23.97
C ALA A 151 10.04 15.23 -22.87
N ALA A 152 10.21 15.64 -21.61
CA ALA A 152 9.44 15.13 -20.48
C ALA A 152 7.93 15.36 -20.67
N LYS A 153 7.53 16.57 -21.08
CA LYS A 153 6.13 16.90 -21.37
C LYS A 153 5.55 16.04 -22.51
N LYS A 154 6.32 15.78 -23.57
CA LYS A 154 5.91 14.87 -24.65
C LYS A 154 5.76 13.43 -24.15
N ALA A 155 6.72 12.93 -23.38
CA ALA A 155 6.68 11.59 -22.79
C ALA A 155 5.46 11.42 -21.87
N TRP A 156 5.23 12.39 -20.97
CA TRP A 156 4.07 12.39 -20.08
C TRP A 156 2.74 12.40 -20.84
N LYS A 157 2.61 13.25 -21.88
CA LYS A 157 1.42 13.24 -22.75
C LYS A 157 1.21 11.90 -23.45
N LYS A 158 2.29 11.22 -23.87
CA LYS A 158 2.23 9.89 -24.49
C LYS A 158 1.74 8.85 -23.48
N GLN A 159 2.34 8.81 -22.29
CA GLN A 159 1.93 7.93 -21.19
C GLN A 159 0.47 8.15 -20.78
N LEU A 160 0.02 9.41 -20.67
CA LEU A 160 -1.38 9.73 -20.38
C LEU A 160 -2.34 9.20 -21.46
N LYS A 161 -1.98 9.35 -22.74
CA LYS A 161 -2.80 8.83 -23.84
C LYS A 161 -2.85 7.30 -23.82
N GLU A 162 -1.74 6.62 -23.58
CA GLU A 162 -1.68 5.15 -23.47
C GLU A 162 -2.45 4.64 -22.25
N ALA A 163 -2.33 5.31 -21.10
CA ALA A 163 -3.10 4.99 -19.91
C ALA A 163 -4.61 5.16 -20.15
N LYS A 164 -5.05 6.26 -20.79
CA LYS A 164 -6.46 6.47 -21.18
C LYS A 164 -6.98 5.38 -22.11
N LYS A 165 -6.16 4.90 -23.06
CA LYS A 165 -6.55 3.80 -23.95
C LYS A 165 -6.68 2.45 -23.22
N LYS A 166 -5.91 2.23 -22.15
CA LYS A 166 -5.99 0.98 -21.34
C LYS A 166 -7.18 0.94 -20.38
N VAL A 167 -7.75 2.11 -20.06
CA VAL A 167 -8.89 2.26 -19.15
C VAL A 167 -10.24 2.27 -19.89
N LYS A 168 -10.23 2.55 -21.20
CA LYS A 168 -11.41 2.54 -22.07
C LYS A 168 -11.60 1.17 -22.71
#